data_AF-A0A839IXR0-F1
#
_entry.id   AF-A0A839IXR0-F1
#
_cell.length_a   1.000
_cell.length_b   1.000
_cell.length_c   1.000
_cell.angle_alpha   90.00
_cell.angle_beta   90.00
_cell.angle_gamma   90.00
#
_symmetry.space_group_name_H-M   'P 1'
#
loop_
_entity.id
_entity.type
_entity.pdbx_description
1 polymer ?
#
loop_
_entity_poly.entity_id
_entity_poly.type
_entity_poly.pdbx_seq_one_letter_code
_entity_poly.pdbx_strand_id
1 'polypeptide(L)'
;MSLCELQTVLNQAADASTCAHKALASATDQLKASHDLLTAERNIALDNLAVMQAALLENRLNGATAAMKWITERLTMSGGRPDPDSPWLNDPLKYRIAHGSKPRFCPVCGSPSQGPVSDPVCSADCHRTRFLETLPEASRDAAKPLFPFCASDWTEERDLRLPFNMGEYAYATDGRLLIRRPAVEGLTELQDEHIPSAQKVRDLVSPLASRRYQKTEIRVPEQCPDCLGRGFHELITDHVAYHLDCHTCKGSGTGISDLLPVSPPALKGIYAASYVALIQDLPDLEVSEDPENHTLYFRFSGGAGILMGLEPEKMTPLVKEPPETDCYCHLQMKDGSTRYAAAIYLEPEHSQPIWRECLTDQEIVRQSIEAWRPLIGVYRK
;
A
#
# COMPACT_ATOMS: atom_id res chain seq x y z
N MET A 1 -83.70 16.63 21.13
CA MET A 1 -82.69 15.89 20.35
C MET A 1 -83.36 14.66 19.76
N SER A 2 -83.37 14.50 18.44
CA SER A 2 -83.90 13.30 17.80
C SER A 2 -82.93 12.13 17.95
N LEU A 3 -83.43 10.89 17.82
CA LEU A 3 -82.57 9.69 17.81
C LEU A 3 -81.49 9.75 16.72
N CYS A 4 -81.77 10.44 15.61
CA CYS A 4 -80.82 10.63 14.50
C CYS A 4 -79.66 11.56 14.88
N GLU A 5 -79.95 12.63 15.63
CA GLU A 5 -78.93 13.54 16.17
C GLU A 5 -78.03 12.84 17.19
N LEU A 6 -78.61 12.02 18.08
CA LEU A 6 -77.85 11.21 19.05
C LEU A 6 -76.93 10.20 18.34
N GLN A 7 -77.42 9.51 17.31
CA GLN A 7 -76.59 8.57 16.54
C GLN A 7 -75.44 9.28 15.83
N THR A 8 -75.67 10.48 15.31
CA THR A 8 -74.63 11.29 14.64
C THR A 8 -73.53 11.68 15.62
N VAL A 9 -73.89 12.13 16.82
CA VAL A 9 -72.93 12.47 17.89
C VAL A 9 -72.13 11.25 18.33
N LEU A 10 -72.78 10.09 18.49
CA LEU A 10 -72.09 8.84 18.85
C LEU A 10 -71.09 8.39 17.78
N ASN A 11 -71.46 8.47 16.50
CA ASN A 11 -70.55 8.13 15.40
C ASN A 11 -69.35 9.09 15.35
N GLN A 12 -69.59 10.39 15.49
CA GLN A 12 -68.51 11.39 15.54
C GLN A 12 -67.57 11.16 16.72
N ALA A 13 -68.11 10.80 17.90
CA ALA A 13 -67.30 10.47 19.07
C ALA A 13 -66.48 9.18 18.86
N ALA A 14 -67.04 8.16 18.21
CA ALA A 14 -66.33 6.92 17.88
C ALA A 14 -65.21 7.15 16.85
N ASP A 15 -65.46 7.97 15.83
CA ASP A 15 -64.45 8.33 14.82
C ASP A 15 -63.32 9.15 15.45
N ALA A 16 -63.66 10.11 16.32
CA ALA A 16 -62.68 10.90 17.06
C ALA A 16 -61.83 10.01 17.99
N SER A 17 -62.45 9.06 18.70
CA SER A 17 -61.75 8.09 19.54
C SER A 17 -60.80 7.20 18.72
N THR A 18 -61.25 6.72 17.56
CA THR A 18 -60.43 5.90 16.66
C THR A 18 -59.24 6.71 16.11
N CYS A 19 -59.46 7.97 15.72
CA CYS A 19 -58.41 8.87 15.27
C CYS A 19 -57.39 9.14 16.38
N ALA A 20 -57.85 9.40 17.61
CA ALA A 20 -56.98 9.59 18.76
C ALA A 20 -56.14 8.35 19.09
N HIS A 21 -56.72 7.14 19.00
CA HIS A 21 -55.97 5.90 19.20
C HIS A 21 -54.91 5.66 18.12
N LYS A 22 -55.21 5.95 16.85
CA LYS A 22 -54.22 5.88 15.77
C LYS A 22 -53.09 6.88 15.95
N ALA A 23 -53.41 8.11 16.35
CA ALA A 23 -52.41 9.14 16.64
C ALA A 23 -51.52 8.76 17.82
N LEU A 24 -52.10 8.19 18.89
CA LEU A 24 -51.35 7.70 20.05
C LEU A 24 -50.42 6.54 19.69
N ALA A 25 -50.89 5.59 18.87
CA ALA A 25 -50.06 4.49 18.38
C ALA A 25 -48.86 5.00 17.56
N SER A 26 -49.10 5.89 16.60
CA SER A 26 -48.05 6.53 15.80
C SER A 26 -47.02 7.29 16.65
N ALA A 27 -47.49 8.07 17.64
CA ALA A 27 -46.59 8.78 18.56
C ALA A 27 -45.77 7.80 19.44
N THR A 28 -46.36 6.67 19.84
CA THR A 28 -45.66 5.62 20.61
C THR A 28 -44.57 4.96 19.78
N ASP A 29 -44.84 4.66 18.50
CA ASP A 29 -43.86 4.09 17.58
C ASP A 29 -42.70 5.07 17.31
N GLN A 30 -43.01 6.36 17.12
CA GLN A 30 -42.00 7.41 16.98
C GLN A 30 -41.13 7.53 18.25
N LEU A 31 -41.75 7.53 19.43
CA LEU A 31 -41.02 7.60 20.70
C LEU A 31 -40.10 6.39 20.88
N LYS A 32 -40.56 5.19 20.50
CA LYS A 32 -39.74 3.97 20.53
C LYS A 32 -38.55 4.06 19.59
N ALA A 33 -38.76 4.51 18.35
CA ALA A 33 -37.67 4.72 17.39
C ALA A 33 -36.63 5.74 17.89
N SER A 34 -37.08 6.84 18.49
CA SER A 34 -36.19 7.82 19.12
C SER A 34 -35.43 7.24 20.31
N HIS A 35 -36.08 6.43 21.15
CA HIS A 35 -35.43 5.77 22.28
C HIS A 35 -34.35 4.77 21.83
N ASP A 36 -34.63 3.98 20.79
CA ASP A 36 -33.68 3.03 20.23
C ASP A 36 -32.45 3.75 19.65
N LEU A 37 -32.67 4.88 18.96
CA LEU A 37 -31.59 5.72 18.42
C LEU A 37 -30.71 6.32 19.54
N LEU A 38 -31.32 6.92 20.56
CA LEU A 38 -30.60 7.49 21.71
C LEU A 38 -29.83 6.41 22.49
N THR A 39 -30.40 5.21 22.60
CA THR A 39 -29.72 4.07 23.25
C THR A 39 -28.50 3.63 22.45
N ALA A 40 -28.61 3.58 21.11
CA ALA A 40 -27.47 3.29 20.24
C ALA A 40 -26.37 4.34 20.39
N GLU A 41 -26.71 5.64 20.35
CA GLU A 41 -25.75 6.74 20.56
C GLU A 41 -25.06 6.66 21.92
N ARG A 42 -25.82 6.37 22.99
CA ARG A 42 -25.26 6.19 24.33
C ARG A 42 -24.24 5.05 24.37
N ASN A 43 -24.55 3.92 23.75
CA ASN A 43 -23.64 2.77 23.73
C ASN A 43 -22.35 3.11 22.96
N ILE A 44 -22.46 3.83 21.83
CA ILE A 44 -21.29 4.33 21.08
C ILE A 44 -20.42 5.24 21.95
N ALA A 45 -21.02 6.15 22.71
CA ALA A 45 -20.29 7.05 23.60
C ALA A 45 -19.55 6.28 24.72
N LEU A 46 -20.18 5.25 25.29
CA LEU A 46 -19.56 4.39 26.31
C LEU A 46 -18.38 3.58 25.75
N ASP A 47 -18.52 3.02 24.55
CA ASP A 47 -17.44 2.29 23.88
C ASP A 47 -16.26 3.20 23.57
N ASN A 48 -16.53 4.41 23.05
CA ASN A 48 -15.48 5.40 22.78
C ASN A 48 -14.74 5.82 24.07
N LEU A 49 -15.47 5.98 25.17
CA LEU A 49 -14.88 6.32 26.47
C LEU A 49 -13.95 5.19 26.96
N ALA A 50 -14.38 3.93 26.86
CA ALA A 50 -13.57 2.78 27.23
C ALA A 50 -12.29 2.68 26.37
N VAL A 51 -12.40 2.93 25.06
CA VAL A 51 -11.24 2.98 24.15
C VAL A 51 -10.28 4.10 24.54
N MET A 52 -10.77 5.31 24.82
CA MET A 52 -9.93 6.42 25.26
C MET A 52 -9.23 6.13 26.60
N GLN A 53 -9.93 5.50 27.55
CA GLN A 53 -9.34 5.13 28.84
C GLN A 53 -8.20 4.10 28.69
N ALA A 54 -8.40 3.07 27.85
CA ALA A 54 -7.37 2.08 27.58
C ALA A 54 -6.17 2.66 26.81
N ALA A 55 -6.41 3.58 25.87
CA ALA A 55 -5.34 4.27 25.18
C ALA A 55 -4.50 5.18 26.09
N LEU A 56 -5.13 5.85 27.06
CA LEU A 56 -4.41 6.63 28.06
C LEU A 56 -3.51 5.75 28.93
N LEU A 57 -3.95 4.53 29.26
CA LEU A 57 -3.12 3.54 29.95
C LEU A 57 -1.94 3.09 29.08
N GLU A 58 -2.20 2.77 27.80
CA GLU A 58 -1.17 2.39 26.84
C GLU A 58 -0.12 3.50 26.63
N ASN A 59 -0.56 4.77 26.58
CA ASN A 59 0.32 5.93 26.47
C ASN A 59 1.28 6.01 27.65
N ARG A 60 0.74 5.76 28.85
CA ARG A 60 1.52 5.81 30.08
C ARG A 60 2.55 4.69 30.17
N LEU A 61 2.25 3.51 29.61
CA LEU A 61 3.11 2.33 29.68
C LEU A 61 4.14 2.30 28.54
N ASN A 62 3.70 2.59 27.31
CA ASN A 62 4.43 2.32 26.08
C ASN A 62 4.60 3.56 25.19
N GLY A 63 4.14 4.74 25.64
CA GLY A 63 4.28 6.01 24.93
C GLY A 63 3.13 6.32 23.95
N ALA A 64 3.10 7.56 23.47
CA ALA A 64 1.98 8.11 22.70
C ALA A 64 1.72 7.37 21.38
N THR A 65 2.78 6.87 20.72
CA THR A 65 2.67 6.13 19.46
C THR A 65 2.00 4.77 19.67
N ALA A 66 2.34 4.03 20.74
CA ALA A 66 1.70 2.76 21.07
C ALA A 66 0.22 2.94 21.41
N ALA A 67 -0.11 4.01 22.14
CA ALA A 67 -1.50 4.38 22.43
C ALA A 67 -2.31 4.68 21.17
N MET A 68 -1.75 5.46 20.24
CA MET A 68 -2.40 5.77 18.97
C MET A 68 -2.58 4.52 18.12
N LYS A 69 -1.57 3.63 18.04
CA LYS A 69 -1.70 2.34 17.37
C LYS A 69 -2.83 1.50 17.97
N TRP A 70 -2.92 1.45 19.30
CA TRP A 70 -3.98 0.72 20.00
C TRP A 70 -5.37 1.31 19.72
N ILE A 71 -5.53 2.63 19.77
CA ILE A 71 -6.77 3.33 19.38
C ILE A 71 -7.15 2.95 17.95
N THR A 72 -6.20 3.06 17.03
CA THR A 72 -6.40 2.75 15.61
C THR A 72 -6.79 1.29 15.42
N GLU A 73 -6.22 0.34 16.18
CA GLU A 73 -6.51 -1.10 16.11
C GLU A 73 -7.83 -1.52 16.80
N ARG A 74 -8.37 -0.69 17.71
CA ARG A 74 -9.61 -0.98 18.45
C ARG A 74 -10.83 -0.21 17.98
N LEU A 75 -10.69 1.03 17.51
CA LEU A 75 -11.76 1.71 16.77
C LEU A 75 -12.08 1.03 15.45
N THR A 76 -11.16 0.18 14.98
CA THR A 76 -11.30 -0.64 13.79
C THR A 76 -11.80 -2.05 14.07
N MET A 77 -12.09 -2.41 15.32
CA MET A 77 -12.57 -3.75 15.65
C MET A 77 -14.01 -4.03 15.21
N SER A 78 -14.72 -3.06 14.64
CA SER A 78 -15.90 -3.34 13.80
C SER A 78 -15.56 -3.76 12.36
N GLY A 79 -14.29 -3.97 11.99
CA GLY A 79 -13.91 -4.70 10.78
C GLY A 79 -12.71 -4.25 9.95
N GLY A 80 -11.62 -3.73 10.52
CA GLY A 80 -10.31 -3.64 9.85
C GLY A 80 -9.60 -2.29 10.04
N ARG A 81 -8.26 -2.33 10.15
CA ARG A 81 -7.36 -1.14 10.20
C ARG A 81 -7.83 -0.09 9.17
N PRO A 82 -7.86 1.22 9.50
CA PRO A 82 -8.30 2.22 8.53
C PRO A 82 -7.25 2.23 7.40
N ASP A 83 -7.71 2.33 6.16
CA ASP A 83 -6.84 2.55 5.01
C ASP A 83 -5.89 3.73 5.32
N PRO A 84 -4.55 3.56 5.24
CA PRO A 84 -3.58 4.64 5.44
C PRO A 84 -3.89 5.90 4.62
N ASP A 85 -4.51 5.72 3.46
CA ASP A 85 -4.85 6.78 2.52
C ASP A 85 -6.34 7.12 2.56
N SER A 86 -7.07 6.58 3.54
CA SER A 86 -8.38 7.13 3.87
C SER A 86 -8.17 8.62 4.14
N PRO A 87 -8.96 9.53 3.52
CA PRO A 87 -8.96 10.93 3.92
C PRO A 87 -9.38 11.10 5.40
N TRP A 88 -9.76 10.00 6.04
CA TRP A 88 -10.15 9.87 7.43
C TRP A 88 -9.20 8.96 8.24
N LEU A 89 -8.02 8.56 7.74
CA LEU A 89 -7.02 7.75 8.49
C LEU A 89 -6.76 8.39 9.86
N ASN A 90 -6.53 9.69 9.86
CA ASN A 90 -6.25 10.49 11.05
C ASN A 90 -7.53 10.99 11.76
N ASP A 91 -8.72 10.60 11.28
CA ASP A 91 -10.02 10.99 11.81
C ASP A 91 -10.97 9.78 11.89
N PRO A 92 -10.79 8.91 12.92
CA PRO A 92 -11.59 7.69 13.10
C PRO A 92 -13.09 7.96 13.19
N LEU A 93 -13.48 9.16 13.62
CA LEU A 93 -14.88 9.59 13.69
C LEU A 93 -15.44 9.83 12.28
N LYS A 94 -14.73 10.53 11.40
CA LYS A 94 -15.13 10.67 9.98
C LYS A 94 -15.14 9.33 9.26
N TYR A 95 -14.18 8.45 9.53
CA TYR A 95 -14.18 7.09 8.99
C TYR A 95 -15.46 6.35 9.39
N ARG A 96 -15.80 6.37 10.68
CA ARG A 96 -17.02 5.73 11.21
C ARG A 96 -18.31 6.38 10.67
N ILE A 97 -18.34 7.70 10.47
CA ILE A 97 -19.47 8.41 9.85
C ILE A 97 -19.61 8.02 8.37
N ALA A 98 -18.51 7.94 7.62
CA ALA A 98 -18.51 7.61 6.20
C ALA A 98 -18.89 6.14 5.93
N HIS A 99 -18.46 5.21 6.78
CA HIS A 99 -18.72 3.77 6.64
C HIS A 99 -19.96 3.29 7.40
N GLY A 100 -20.54 4.13 8.27
CA GLY A 100 -21.69 3.80 9.11
C GLY A 100 -21.38 2.80 10.23
N SER A 101 -22.39 2.42 11.00
CA SER A 101 -22.27 1.43 12.09
C SER A 101 -22.33 -0.03 11.63
N LYS A 102 -22.61 -0.27 10.34
CA LYS A 102 -22.70 -1.62 9.76
C LYS A 102 -21.53 -1.83 8.80
N PRO A 103 -20.60 -2.75 9.09
CA PRO A 103 -19.55 -3.08 8.14
C PRO A 103 -20.18 -3.53 6.82
N ARG A 104 -19.73 -2.96 5.70
CA ARG A 104 -20.05 -3.50 4.38
C ARG A 104 -19.14 -4.68 4.13
N PHE A 105 -19.67 -5.73 3.54
CA PHE A 105 -18.91 -6.92 3.22
C PHE A 105 -18.53 -6.91 1.75
N CYS A 106 -17.35 -7.43 1.45
CA CYS A 106 -16.87 -7.63 0.11
C CYS A 106 -17.79 -8.60 -0.63
N PRO A 107 -18.32 -8.24 -1.81
CA PRO A 107 -19.22 -9.12 -2.54
C PRO A 107 -18.50 -10.36 -3.09
N VAL A 108 -17.16 -10.37 -3.09
CA VAL A 108 -16.34 -11.45 -3.63
C VAL A 108 -15.98 -12.46 -2.53
N CYS A 109 -15.35 -12.02 -1.44
CA CYS A 109 -14.86 -12.93 -0.39
C CYS A 109 -15.73 -12.96 0.87
N GLY A 110 -16.71 -12.05 1.01
CA GLY A 110 -17.56 -11.95 2.19
C GLY A 110 -16.89 -11.34 3.43
N SER A 111 -15.61 -10.95 3.36
CA SER A 111 -14.92 -10.24 4.46
C SER A 111 -15.37 -8.78 4.57
N PRO A 112 -15.28 -8.14 5.74
CA PRO A 112 -15.48 -6.69 5.86
C PRO A 112 -14.62 -5.91 4.84
N SER A 113 -15.25 -5.02 4.09
CA SER A 113 -14.60 -4.25 3.05
C SER A 113 -13.99 -2.96 3.59
N GLN A 114 -12.74 -2.70 3.19
CA GLN A 114 -12.07 -1.41 3.37
C GLN A 114 -12.34 -0.43 2.21
N GLY A 115 -12.85 -0.92 1.07
CA GLY A 115 -13.21 -0.09 -0.07
C GLY A 115 -14.32 0.94 0.22
N PRO A 116 -14.46 1.97 -0.64
CA PRO A 116 -15.46 3.01 -0.47
C PRO A 116 -16.88 2.45 -0.48
N VAL A 117 -17.84 3.21 0.06
CA VAL A 117 -19.26 2.83 0.11
C VAL A 117 -19.81 2.45 -1.27
N SER A 118 -19.36 3.15 -2.32
CA SER A 118 -19.73 2.89 -3.71
C SER A 118 -19.12 1.62 -4.30
N ASP A 119 -18.01 1.13 -3.75
CA ASP A 119 -17.31 -0.05 -4.23
C ASP A 119 -16.65 -0.83 -3.08
N PRO A 120 -17.42 -1.69 -2.37
CA PRO A 120 -16.95 -2.35 -1.17
C PRO A 120 -16.11 -3.58 -1.52
N VAL A 121 -15.01 -3.42 -2.25
CA VAL A 121 -14.06 -4.52 -2.52
C VAL A 121 -12.88 -4.38 -1.57
N CYS A 122 -12.47 -5.49 -0.94
CA CYS A 122 -11.51 -5.46 0.18
C CYS A 122 -10.05 -5.67 -0.21
N SER A 123 -9.77 -6.14 -1.43
CA SER A 123 -8.40 -6.41 -1.89
C SER A 123 -8.29 -6.44 -3.41
N ALA A 124 -7.06 -6.42 -3.91
CA ALA A 124 -6.69 -6.42 -5.31
C ALA A 124 -7.15 -7.71 -5.93
N ASP A 125 -6.93 -8.82 -5.23
CA ASP A 125 -7.38 -10.13 -5.68
C ASP A 125 -8.91 -10.20 -5.78
N CYS A 126 -9.65 -9.55 -4.86
CA CYS A 126 -11.10 -9.44 -4.99
C CYS A 126 -11.50 -8.54 -6.16
N HIS A 127 -10.81 -7.42 -6.39
CA HIS A 127 -11.05 -6.54 -7.54
C HIS A 127 -10.81 -7.28 -8.86
N ARG A 128 -9.69 -8.01 -8.95
CA ARG A 128 -9.30 -8.83 -10.09
C ARG A 128 -10.31 -9.93 -10.35
N THR A 129 -10.75 -10.63 -9.30
CA THR A 129 -11.75 -11.70 -9.40
C THR A 129 -13.07 -11.15 -9.92
N ARG A 130 -13.58 -10.07 -9.32
CA ARG A 130 -14.81 -9.41 -9.77
C ARG A 130 -14.70 -8.90 -11.21
N PHE A 131 -13.55 -8.34 -11.59
CA PHE A 131 -13.32 -7.88 -12.96
C PHE A 131 -13.28 -9.04 -13.96
N LEU A 132 -12.58 -10.14 -13.65
CA LEU A 132 -12.57 -11.35 -14.47
C LEU A 132 -13.97 -11.92 -14.70
N GLU A 133 -14.86 -11.85 -13.71
CA GLU A 133 -16.25 -12.27 -13.85
C GLU A 133 -17.02 -11.42 -14.88
N THR A 134 -16.64 -10.16 -15.10
CA THR A 134 -17.25 -9.29 -16.12
C THR A 134 -16.77 -9.58 -17.55
N LEU A 135 -15.65 -10.29 -17.71
CA LEU A 135 -15.10 -10.63 -19.01
C LEU A 135 -15.78 -11.88 -19.61
N PRO A 136 -15.88 -11.97 -20.95
CA PRO A 136 -16.25 -13.20 -21.64
C PRO A 136 -15.35 -14.36 -21.21
N GLU A 137 -15.92 -15.57 -21.10
CA GLU A 137 -15.19 -16.75 -20.59
C GLU A 137 -13.90 -17.02 -21.37
N ALA A 138 -13.92 -16.89 -22.69
CA ALA A 138 -12.75 -17.06 -23.57
C ALA A 138 -11.65 -16.00 -23.32
N SER A 139 -12.00 -14.81 -22.82
CA SER A 139 -11.06 -13.71 -22.55
C SER A 139 -10.39 -13.81 -21.19
N ARG A 140 -10.99 -14.56 -20.24
CA ARG A 140 -10.47 -14.65 -18.86
C ARG A 140 -9.07 -15.23 -18.81
N ASP A 141 -8.83 -16.29 -19.57
CA ASP A 141 -7.53 -16.97 -19.63
C ASP A 141 -6.46 -16.10 -20.31
N ALA A 142 -6.86 -15.26 -21.28
CA ALA A 142 -5.96 -14.33 -21.94
C ALA A 142 -5.59 -13.14 -21.03
N ALA A 143 -6.55 -12.65 -20.22
CA ALA A 143 -6.35 -11.55 -19.28
C ALA A 143 -5.58 -11.97 -18.01
N LYS A 144 -5.77 -13.20 -17.52
CA LYS A 144 -5.21 -13.66 -16.24
C LYS A 144 -3.68 -13.45 -16.10
N PRO A 145 -2.86 -13.74 -17.11
CA PRO A 145 -1.41 -13.51 -17.04
C PRO A 145 -1.00 -12.02 -16.99
N LEU A 146 -1.90 -11.07 -17.22
CA LEU A 146 -1.60 -9.63 -17.15
C LEU A 146 -1.65 -9.09 -15.71
N PHE A 147 -2.45 -9.67 -14.81
CA PHE A 147 -2.64 -9.14 -13.45
C PHE A 147 -1.40 -9.05 -12.56
N PRO A 148 -0.40 -9.97 -12.65
CA PRO A 148 0.83 -9.83 -11.88
C PRO A 148 1.60 -8.54 -12.17
N PHE A 149 1.32 -7.90 -13.32
CA PHE A 149 1.97 -6.69 -13.78
C PHE A 149 1.16 -5.42 -13.50
N CYS A 150 -0.06 -5.54 -12.98
CA CYS A 150 -0.89 -4.40 -12.61
C CYS A 150 -0.49 -3.85 -11.23
N ALA A 151 -0.76 -2.57 -11.01
CA ALA A 151 -0.65 -1.94 -9.70
C ALA A 151 -1.37 -2.75 -8.61
N SER A 152 -0.73 -2.85 -7.44
CA SER A 152 -1.37 -3.41 -6.25
C SER A 152 -2.35 -2.41 -5.62
N ASP A 153 -3.13 -2.81 -4.62
CA ASP A 153 -4.03 -1.87 -3.93
C ASP A 153 -3.31 -0.73 -3.22
N TRP A 154 -2.02 -0.92 -2.94
CA TRP A 154 -1.24 -0.06 -2.06
C TRP A 154 -0.50 1.05 -2.81
N THR A 155 -0.63 1.11 -4.14
CA THR A 155 -0.06 2.21 -4.92
C THR A 155 -1.15 3.24 -5.24
N GLU A 156 -0.76 4.52 -5.31
CA GLU A 156 -1.69 5.65 -5.51
C GLU A 156 -2.42 5.56 -6.85
N GLU A 157 -1.87 4.80 -7.81
CA GLU A 157 -2.35 4.64 -9.18
C GLU A 157 -3.51 3.64 -9.29
N ARG A 158 -4.66 4.00 -8.71
CA ARG A 158 -5.89 3.17 -8.76
C ARG A 158 -6.28 2.75 -10.19
N ASP A 159 -6.03 3.61 -11.16
CA ASP A 159 -6.37 3.39 -12.57
C ASP A 159 -5.51 2.29 -13.24
N LEU A 160 -4.40 1.88 -12.60
CA LEU A 160 -3.46 0.87 -13.10
C LEU A 160 -3.69 -0.54 -12.52
N ARG A 161 -4.75 -0.74 -11.73
CA ARG A 161 -5.03 -2.03 -11.06
C ARG A 161 -5.57 -3.11 -12.01
N LEU A 162 -6.05 -2.70 -13.17
CA LEU A 162 -6.67 -3.58 -14.16
C LEU A 162 -5.97 -3.45 -15.51
N PRO A 163 -5.85 -4.55 -16.28
CA PRO A 163 -5.33 -4.47 -17.63
C PRO A 163 -6.30 -3.71 -18.53
N PHE A 164 -5.75 -3.06 -19.56
CA PHE A 164 -6.50 -2.24 -20.51
C PHE A 164 -6.04 -2.52 -21.95
N ASN A 165 -6.92 -2.31 -22.92
CA ASN A 165 -6.55 -2.33 -24.33
C ASN A 165 -6.12 -0.94 -24.80
N MET A 166 -5.25 -0.90 -25.81
CA MET A 166 -4.94 0.30 -26.58
C MET A 166 -4.56 -0.14 -28.00
N GLY A 167 -5.51 0.02 -28.92
CA GLY A 167 -5.39 -0.45 -30.30
C GLY A 167 -5.35 -1.99 -30.38
N GLU A 168 -4.31 -2.53 -31.00
CA GLU A 168 -4.17 -3.98 -31.25
C GLU A 168 -3.60 -4.76 -30.06
N TYR A 169 -3.37 -4.10 -28.92
CA TYR A 169 -2.65 -4.67 -27.80
C TYR A 169 -3.36 -4.44 -26.46
N ALA A 170 -3.24 -5.42 -25.57
CA ALA A 170 -3.57 -5.32 -24.16
C ALA A 170 -2.30 -4.98 -23.36
N TYR A 171 -2.46 -4.17 -22.34
CA TYR A 171 -1.39 -3.68 -21.48
C TYR A 171 -1.74 -3.91 -20.02
N ALA A 172 -0.70 -4.11 -19.21
CA ALA A 172 -0.77 -4.03 -17.76
C ALA A 172 0.49 -3.37 -17.24
N THR A 173 0.34 -2.52 -16.23
CA THR A 173 1.47 -1.83 -15.61
C THR A 173 1.16 -1.44 -14.18
N ASP A 174 2.22 -1.28 -13.39
CA ASP A 174 2.20 -0.68 -12.07
C ASP A 174 2.97 0.65 -12.02
N GLY A 175 3.31 1.21 -13.18
CA GLY A 175 4.13 2.41 -13.33
C GLY A 175 5.63 2.17 -13.42
N ARG A 176 6.14 1.00 -12.97
CA ARG A 176 7.58 0.63 -13.09
C ARG A 176 7.82 -0.48 -14.11
N LEU A 177 6.89 -1.41 -14.22
CA LEU A 177 6.89 -2.49 -15.19
C LEU A 177 5.65 -2.35 -16.07
N LEU A 178 5.82 -2.40 -17.39
CA LEU A 178 4.75 -2.40 -18.39
C LEU A 178 4.89 -3.67 -19.23
N ILE A 179 3.82 -4.45 -19.35
CA ILE A 179 3.74 -5.58 -20.27
C ILE A 179 2.69 -5.31 -21.35
N ARG A 180 2.95 -5.81 -22.56
CA ARG A 180 2.11 -5.72 -23.75
C ARG A 180 1.89 -7.10 -24.33
N ARG A 181 0.63 -7.45 -24.62
CA ARG A 181 0.20 -8.68 -25.32
C ARG A 181 -0.82 -8.33 -26.40
N PRO A 182 -1.20 -9.25 -27.31
CA PRO A 182 -2.33 -9.03 -28.20
C PRO A 182 -3.59 -8.59 -27.43
N ALA A 183 -4.41 -7.74 -28.03
CA ALA A 183 -5.64 -7.24 -27.42
C ALA A 183 -6.54 -8.38 -26.89
N VAL A 184 -7.20 -8.14 -25.76
CA VAL A 184 -8.10 -9.10 -25.13
C VAL A 184 -9.52 -8.54 -25.14
N GLU A 185 -10.45 -9.29 -25.70
CA GLU A 185 -11.85 -8.86 -25.80
C GLU A 185 -12.45 -8.60 -24.41
N GLY A 186 -13.13 -7.45 -24.27
CA GLY A 186 -13.81 -7.05 -23.04
C GLY A 186 -12.96 -6.21 -22.08
N LEU A 187 -11.65 -6.08 -22.29
CA LEU A 187 -10.85 -5.09 -21.54
C LEU A 187 -11.22 -3.67 -21.95
N THR A 188 -11.15 -2.75 -20.98
CA THR A 188 -11.40 -1.32 -21.20
C THR A 188 -10.39 -0.74 -22.18
N GLU A 189 -10.85 0.01 -23.18
CA GLU A 189 -9.99 0.73 -24.12
C GLU A 189 -9.48 2.03 -23.48
N LEU A 190 -8.15 2.16 -23.37
CA LEU A 190 -7.50 3.35 -22.85
C LEU A 190 -7.57 4.49 -23.88
N GLN A 191 -8.32 5.52 -23.53
CA GLN A 191 -8.36 6.82 -24.21
C GLN A 191 -7.29 7.80 -23.70
N ASP A 192 -7.08 8.91 -24.41
CA ASP A 192 -6.06 9.92 -24.09
C ASP A 192 -6.38 10.72 -22.80
N GLU A 193 -7.63 10.71 -22.32
CA GLU A 193 -8.06 11.38 -21.09
C GLU A 193 -7.76 10.58 -19.80
N HIS A 194 -7.39 9.31 -19.92
CA HIS A 194 -7.06 8.48 -18.76
C HIS A 194 -5.67 8.78 -18.18
N ILE A 195 -5.39 8.22 -17.01
CA ILE A 195 -4.10 8.33 -16.33
C ILE A 195 -3.51 6.92 -16.18
N PRO A 196 -2.33 6.62 -16.74
CA PRO A 196 -1.59 7.44 -17.70
C PRO A 196 -2.34 7.57 -19.03
N SER A 197 -2.09 8.65 -19.78
CA SER A 197 -2.74 8.84 -21.07
C SER A 197 -2.25 7.82 -22.10
N ALA A 198 -3.13 7.42 -23.03
CA ALA A 198 -2.78 6.51 -24.10
C ALA A 198 -1.57 7.00 -24.93
N GLN A 199 -1.44 8.31 -25.18
CA GLN A 199 -0.25 8.86 -25.82
C GLN A 199 1.06 8.58 -25.06
N LYS A 200 1.09 8.74 -23.72
CA LYS A 200 2.29 8.44 -22.92
C LYS A 200 2.69 6.97 -23.02
N VAL A 201 1.70 6.08 -22.99
CA VAL A 201 1.94 4.63 -23.16
C VAL A 201 2.49 4.36 -24.57
N ARG A 202 1.92 4.98 -25.62
CA ARG A 202 2.41 4.88 -27.01
C ARG A 202 3.85 5.33 -27.15
N ASP A 203 4.20 6.47 -26.58
CA ASP A 203 5.55 7.02 -26.63
C ASP A 203 6.55 6.06 -25.99
N LEU A 204 6.19 5.53 -24.81
CA LEU A 204 7.01 4.58 -24.06
C LEU A 204 7.25 3.27 -24.84
N VAL A 205 6.25 2.75 -25.55
CA VAL A 205 6.34 1.47 -26.28
C VAL A 205 6.86 1.59 -27.70
N SER A 206 6.91 2.81 -28.26
CA SER A 206 7.40 3.05 -29.62
C SER A 206 8.81 2.50 -29.89
N PRO A 207 9.78 2.52 -28.94
CA PRO A 207 11.12 1.99 -29.18
C PRO A 207 11.14 0.46 -29.26
N LEU A 208 10.14 -0.27 -28.75
CA LEU A 208 10.18 -1.74 -28.68
C LEU A 208 10.46 -2.40 -30.04
N ALA A 209 9.95 -1.83 -31.13
CA ALA A 209 10.09 -2.41 -32.47
C ALA A 209 11.49 -2.24 -33.10
N SER A 210 12.25 -1.21 -32.70
CA SER A 210 13.53 -0.85 -33.33
C SER A 210 14.76 -1.33 -32.55
N ARG A 211 14.57 -1.87 -31.35
CA ARG A 211 15.66 -2.35 -30.48
C ARG A 211 16.26 -3.66 -30.98
N ARG A 212 17.53 -3.88 -30.61
CA ARG A 212 18.26 -5.13 -30.85
C ARG A 212 18.22 -5.97 -29.59
N TYR A 213 17.41 -7.01 -29.60
CA TYR A 213 17.26 -7.93 -28.48
C TYR A 213 18.31 -9.02 -28.49
N GLN A 214 18.77 -9.41 -27.30
CA GLN A 214 19.67 -10.53 -27.10
C GLN A 214 19.12 -11.48 -26.05
N LYS A 215 19.42 -12.77 -26.20
CA LYS A 215 19.16 -13.76 -25.16
C LYS A 215 20.13 -13.52 -24.01
N THR A 216 19.58 -13.24 -22.84
CA THR A 216 20.33 -13.10 -21.60
C THR A 216 19.61 -13.89 -20.53
N GLU A 217 20.37 -14.66 -19.76
CA GLU A 217 19.84 -15.30 -18.57
C GLU A 217 19.75 -14.26 -17.46
N ILE A 218 18.53 -14.00 -17.01
CA ILE A 218 18.26 -13.10 -15.90
C ILE A 218 17.81 -13.96 -14.73
N ARG A 219 18.50 -13.83 -13.59
CA ARG A 219 18.19 -14.60 -12.37
C ARG A 219 18.09 -13.69 -11.17
N VAL A 220 17.05 -13.89 -10.38
CA VAL A 220 16.93 -13.35 -9.04
C VAL A 220 17.52 -14.35 -8.04
N PRO A 221 18.31 -13.92 -7.05
CA PRO A 221 18.78 -14.83 -6.01
C PRO A 221 17.58 -15.41 -5.23
N GLU A 222 17.63 -16.70 -4.89
CA GLU A 222 16.54 -17.34 -4.12
C GLU A 222 16.46 -16.77 -2.70
N GLN A 223 17.62 -16.46 -2.11
CA GLN A 223 17.77 -15.93 -0.77
C GLN A 223 18.26 -14.49 -0.80
N CYS A 224 17.84 -13.70 0.19
CA CYS A 224 18.34 -12.36 0.39
C CYS A 224 19.87 -12.42 0.64
N PRO A 225 20.71 -11.74 -0.15
CA PRO A 225 22.16 -11.79 0.02
C PRO A 225 22.62 -11.16 1.33
N ASP A 226 21.88 -10.20 1.87
CA ASP A 226 22.31 -9.46 3.06
C ASP A 226 22.10 -10.23 4.36
N CYS A 227 20.96 -10.92 4.50
CA CYS A 227 20.67 -11.74 5.68
C CYS A 227 20.90 -13.24 5.47
N LEU A 228 21.30 -13.64 4.25
CA LEU A 228 21.53 -15.04 3.84
C LEU A 228 20.31 -15.93 4.12
N GLY A 229 19.12 -15.47 3.74
CA GLY A 229 17.90 -16.24 3.92
C GLY A 229 17.23 -16.14 5.29
N ARG A 230 17.86 -15.51 6.29
CA ARG A 230 17.34 -15.48 7.67
C ARG A 230 16.12 -14.57 7.85
N GLY A 231 16.01 -13.53 7.04
CA GLY A 231 15.02 -12.47 7.22
C GLY A 231 15.40 -11.43 8.28
N PHE A 232 16.40 -11.69 9.12
CA PHE A 232 16.84 -10.77 10.17
C PHE A 232 18.37 -10.77 10.34
N HIS A 233 18.88 -9.73 11.00
CA HIS A 233 20.23 -9.64 11.51
C HIS A 233 20.20 -9.78 13.04
N GLU A 234 21.13 -10.56 13.58
CA GLU A 234 21.30 -10.73 15.02
C GLU A 234 22.41 -9.81 15.51
N LEU A 235 22.09 -8.94 16.47
CA LEU A 235 23.04 -8.07 17.15
C LEU A 235 23.20 -8.54 18.59
N ILE A 236 24.33 -9.15 18.90
CA ILE A 236 24.63 -9.69 20.24
C ILE A 236 25.52 -8.70 21.00
N THR A 237 25.10 -8.36 22.22
CA THR A 237 25.88 -7.63 23.22
C THR A 237 26.19 -8.56 24.40
N ASP A 238 27.03 -8.13 25.34
CA ASP A 238 27.38 -8.92 26.54
C ASP A 238 26.16 -9.27 27.42
N HIS A 239 25.01 -8.63 27.21
CA HIS A 239 23.83 -8.75 28.07
C HIS A 239 22.54 -9.09 27.31
N VAL A 240 22.46 -8.81 26.00
CA VAL A 240 21.22 -8.91 25.21
C VAL A 240 21.53 -9.28 23.76
N ALA A 241 20.71 -10.14 23.16
CA ALA A 241 20.65 -10.37 21.71
C ALA A 241 19.41 -9.67 21.12
N TYR A 242 19.60 -8.86 20.09
CA TYR A 242 18.54 -8.19 19.34
C TYR A 242 18.37 -8.86 17.98
N HIS A 243 17.11 -9.09 17.58
CA HIS A 243 16.76 -9.48 16.21
C HIS A 243 16.19 -8.27 15.49
N LEU A 244 16.82 -7.89 14.38
CA LEU A 244 16.44 -6.75 13.56
C LEU A 244 16.02 -7.27 12.19
N ASP A 245 14.80 -6.99 11.75
CA ASP A 245 14.35 -7.39 10.41
C ASP A 245 15.30 -6.83 9.35
N CYS A 246 15.68 -7.68 8.41
CA CYS A 246 16.56 -7.31 7.32
C CYS A 246 15.85 -6.30 6.43
N HIS A 247 16.43 -5.12 6.28
CA HIS A 247 15.85 -4.02 5.52
C HIS A 247 15.60 -4.41 4.05
N THR A 248 16.60 -5.02 3.42
CA THR A 248 16.58 -5.37 2.00
C THR A 248 15.46 -6.32 1.63
N CYS A 249 15.17 -7.33 2.47
CA CYS A 249 14.06 -8.26 2.23
C CYS A 249 12.84 -8.02 3.10
N LYS A 250 12.83 -6.94 3.90
CA LYS A 250 11.78 -6.59 4.85
C LYS A 250 11.33 -7.77 5.72
N GLY A 251 12.27 -8.55 6.24
CA GLY A 251 11.95 -9.70 7.10
C GLY A 251 11.74 -11.04 6.38
N SER A 252 11.59 -11.07 5.05
CA SER A 252 11.16 -12.30 4.34
C SER A 252 12.26 -13.36 4.22
N GLY A 253 13.52 -12.94 4.21
CA GLY A 253 14.67 -13.79 3.86
C GLY A 253 14.78 -14.13 2.37
N THR A 254 13.80 -13.78 1.54
CA THR A 254 13.80 -14.09 0.10
C THR A 254 14.63 -13.07 -0.68
N GLY A 255 15.20 -13.49 -1.81
CA GLY A 255 15.85 -12.54 -2.72
C GLY A 255 14.87 -11.79 -3.64
N ILE A 256 13.56 -11.89 -3.40
CA ILE A 256 12.53 -11.17 -4.14
C ILE A 256 12.12 -9.94 -3.31
N SER A 257 12.66 -8.78 -3.67
CA SER A 257 12.36 -7.52 -3.00
C SER A 257 12.51 -6.31 -3.92
N ASP A 258 11.71 -5.27 -3.69
CA ASP A 258 11.84 -3.98 -4.38
C ASP A 258 13.13 -3.23 -4.02
N LEU A 259 13.68 -3.54 -2.84
CA LEU A 259 14.89 -2.90 -2.31
C LEU A 259 16.16 -3.67 -2.68
N LEU A 260 16.04 -4.86 -3.27
CA LEU A 260 17.20 -5.62 -3.73
C LEU A 260 17.53 -5.25 -5.18
N PRO A 261 18.65 -4.55 -5.44
CA PRO A 261 19.10 -4.29 -6.79
C PRO A 261 19.63 -5.56 -7.45
N VAL A 262 19.21 -5.79 -8.71
CA VAL A 262 19.71 -6.86 -9.57
C VAL A 262 20.22 -6.24 -10.87
N SER A 263 21.44 -6.60 -11.25
CA SER A 263 22.03 -6.23 -12.54
C SER A 263 22.30 -7.49 -13.35
N PRO A 264 21.51 -7.78 -14.39
CA PRO A 264 21.69 -8.99 -15.17
C PRO A 264 23.05 -9.04 -15.88
N PRO A 265 23.66 -10.23 -16.01
CA PRO A 265 24.93 -10.36 -16.72
C PRO A 265 24.82 -9.80 -18.14
N ALA A 266 25.72 -8.88 -18.49
CA ALA A 266 25.77 -8.12 -19.76
C ALA A 266 24.89 -6.86 -19.86
N LEU A 267 24.14 -6.50 -18.81
CA LEU A 267 23.46 -5.22 -18.72
C LEU A 267 24.20 -4.30 -17.74
N LYS A 268 24.08 -2.98 -17.92
CA LYS A 268 24.66 -1.97 -17.03
C LYS A 268 23.67 -1.49 -15.97
N GLY A 269 22.38 -1.62 -16.26
CA GLY A 269 21.28 -1.13 -15.45
C GLY A 269 21.10 -1.95 -14.19
N ILE A 270 20.45 -1.31 -13.24
CA ILE A 270 20.07 -1.89 -11.96
C ILE A 270 18.55 -1.88 -11.90
N TYR A 271 17.96 -3.03 -11.57
CA TYR A 271 16.52 -3.24 -11.54
C TYR A 271 16.10 -3.83 -10.20
N ALA A 272 14.86 -3.60 -9.79
CA ALA A 272 14.37 -4.21 -8.55
C ALA A 272 14.18 -5.72 -8.75
N ALA A 273 14.67 -6.53 -7.80
CA ALA A 273 14.60 -7.98 -7.86
C ALA A 273 13.15 -8.50 -7.99
N SER A 274 12.19 -7.85 -7.34
CA SER A 274 10.77 -8.15 -7.45
C SER A 274 10.25 -8.12 -8.89
N TYR A 275 10.59 -7.07 -9.66
CA TYR A 275 10.19 -6.96 -11.07
C TYR A 275 10.94 -7.91 -11.98
N VAL A 276 12.22 -8.13 -11.69
CA VAL A 276 13.02 -9.12 -12.43
C VAL A 276 12.43 -10.52 -12.24
N ALA A 277 11.97 -10.86 -11.04
CA ALA A 277 11.32 -12.13 -10.75
C ALA A 277 10.01 -12.32 -11.54
N LEU A 278 9.27 -11.24 -11.82
CA LEU A 278 8.04 -11.32 -12.64
C LEU A 278 8.31 -11.64 -14.11
N ILE A 279 9.48 -11.28 -14.64
CA ILE A 279 9.81 -11.44 -16.06
C ILE A 279 10.76 -12.61 -16.34
N GLN A 280 11.53 -13.09 -15.36
CA GLN A 280 12.57 -14.11 -15.57
C GLN A 280 12.03 -15.44 -16.14
N ASP A 281 10.78 -15.77 -15.82
CA ASP A 281 10.13 -17.02 -16.24
C ASP A 281 9.31 -16.88 -17.53
N LEU A 282 9.38 -15.73 -18.21
CA LEU A 282 8.69 -15.52 -19.48
C LEU A 282 9.34 -16.36 -20.60
N PRO A 283 8.53 -16.98 -21.49
CA PRO A 283 9.04 -17.89 -22.51
C PRO A 283 9.85 -17.16 -23.58
N ASP A 284 10.99 -17.70 -23.99
CA ASP A 284 11.87 -17.12 -25.02
C ASP A 284 12.26 -15.66 -24.72
N LEU A 285 12.52 -15.34 -23.45
CA LEU A 285 12.88 -13.99 -23.01
C LEU A 285 14.15 -13.50 -23.72
N GLU A 286 14.04 -12.33 -24.34
CA GLU A 286 15.14 -11.59 -24.92
C GLU A 286 15.05 -10.13 -24.48
N VAL A 287 16.19 -9.50 -24.22
CA VAL A 287 16.26 -8.17 -23.62
C VAL A 287 17.12 -7.22 -24.43
N SER A 288 16.84 -5.93 -24.30
CA SER A 288 17.62 -4.82 -24.84
C SER A 288 17.61 -3.70 -23.81
N GLU A 289 18.77 -3.16 -23.48
CA GLU A 289 18.88 -2.06 -22.55
C GLU A 289 19.02 -0.72 -23.29
N ASP A 290 18.40 0.32 -22.73
CA ASP A 290 18.74 1.70 -22.99
C ASP A 290 19.52 2.27 -21.80
N PRO A 291 20.86 2.39 -21.92
CA PRO A 291 21.71 2.79 -20.81
C PRO A 291 21.54 4.26 -20.43
N GLU A 292 21.01 5.11 -21.32
CA GLU A 292 20.81 6.54 -21.04
C GLU A 292 19.60 6.76 -20.13
N ASN A 293 18.54 5.99 -20.37
CA ASN A 293 17.28 6.08 -19.61
C ASN A 293 17.15 4.97 -18.55
N HIS A 294 18.20 4.18 -18.33
CA HIS A 294 18.20 3.00 -17.44
C HIS A 294 16.99 2.08 -17.67
N THR A 295 16.53 1.95 -18.91
CA THR A 295 15.29 1.22 -19.21
C THR A 295 15.60 -0.13 -19.84
N LEU A 296 15.00 -1.20 -19.30
CA LEU A 296 15.08 -2.54 -19.88
C LEU A 296 13.87 -2.79 -20.76
N TYR A 297 14.10 -2.94 -22.05
CA TYR A 297 13.12 -3.43 -22.99
C TYR A 297 13.25 -4.95 -23.07
N PHE A 298 12.13 -5.66 -23.11
CA PHE A 298 12.15 -7.12 -23.25
C PHE A 298 11.05 -7.61 -24.20
N ARG A 299 11.29 -8.75 -24.82
CA ARG A 299 10.30 -9.48 -25.63
C ARG A 299 10.31 -10.95 -25.25
N PHE A 300 9.18 -11.60 -25.44
CA PHE A 300 8.97 -12.99 -25.08
C PHE A 300 7.89 -13.59 -26.00
N SER A 301 7.75 -14.91 -26.00
CA SER A 301 6.72 -15.60 -26.76
C SER A 301 5.32 -15.18 -26.26
N GLY A 302 4.66 -14.33 -27.04
CA GLY A 302 3.32 -13.81 -26.77
C GLY A 302 3.26 -12.35 -26.31
N GLY A 303 4.38 -11.62 -26.27
CA GLY A 303 4.36 -10.20 -25.91
C GLY A 303 5.71 -9.50 -25.86
N ALA A 304 5.67 -8.29 -25.32
CA ALA A 304 6.84 -7.46 -25.05
C ALA A 304 6.59 -6.60 -23.82
N GLY A 305 7.62 -5.97 -23.28
CA GLY A 305 7.45 -5.11 -22.13
C GLY A 305 8.66 -4.24 -21.85
N ILE A 306 8.50 -3.41 -20.83
CA ILE A 306 9.43 -2.36 -20.43
C ILE A 306 9.52 -2.40 -18.92
N LEU A 307 10.74 -2.46 -18.40
CA LEU A 307 11.04 -2.36 -16.99
C LEU A 307 11.92 -1.13 -16.77
N MET A 308 11.41 -0.20 -15.96
CA MET A 308 12.16 0.97 -15.54
C MET A 308 13.26 0.54 -14.57
N GLY A 309 14.48 1.00 -14.82
CA GLY A 309 15.59 0.83 -13.89
C GLY A 309 15.34 1.57 -12.58
N LEU A 310 15.96 1.07 -11.52
CA LEU A 310 16.14 1.87 -10.33
C LEU A 310 17.05 3.03 -10.70
N GLU A 311 16.63 4.26 -10.40
CA GLU A 311 17.61 5.33 -10.33
C GLU A 311 18.68 4.84 -9.33
N PRO A 312 19.97 4.88 -9.70
CA PRO A 312 21.01 4.59 -8.72
C PRO A 312 20.72 5.51 -7.55
N GLU A 313 20.37 4.94 -6.39
CA GLU A 313 20.09 5.73 -5.20
C GLU A 313 21.24 6.71 -5.11
N LYS A 314 20.94 8.01 -5.08
CA LYS A 314 21.97 9.04 -4.98
C LYS A 314 22.84 8.67 -3.78
N MET A 315 24.01 8.11 -4.06
CA MET A 315 24.93 7.65 -3.06
C MET A 315 25.24 8.85 -2.19
N THR A 316 25.19 8.66 -0.88
CA THR A 316 25.48 9.76 0.04
C THR A 316 26.92 10.20 -0.23
N PRO A 317 27.15 11.43 -0.70
CA PRO A 317 28.50 11.88 -1.00
C PRO A 317 29.32 11.85 0.28
N LEU A 318 30.51 11.28 0.19
CA LEU A 318 31.47 11.36 1.28
C LEU A 318 31.96 12.80 1.41
N VAL A 319 31.65 13.42 2.54
CA VAL A 319 32.09 14.78 2.85
C VAL A 319 33.30 14.73 3.79
N LYS A 320 34.15 15.76 3.72
CA LYS A 320 35.35 15.86 4.58
C LYS A 320 35.02 16.35 6.00
N GLU A 321 33.87 16.97 6.16
CA GLU A 321 33.37 17.48 7.43
C GLU A 321 32.09 16.73 7.81
N PRO A 322 31.81 16.52 9.09
CA PRO A 322 30.59 15.87 9.53
C PRO A 322 29.37 16.64 8.98
N PRO A 323 28.40 15.96 8.36
CA PRO A 323 27.18 16.63 7.92
C PRO A 323 26.38 17.13 9.14
N GLU A 324 25.64 18.23 8.97
CA GLU A 324 24.74 18.80 9.99
C GLU A 324 23.46 17.95 10.14
N THR A 325 23.61 16.66 10.40
CA THR A 325 22.52 15.70 10.64
C THR A 325 22.65 15.11 12.04
N ASP A 326 21.55 14.68 12.64
CA ASP A 326 21.56 14.18 14.03
C ASP A 326 22.48 12.96 14.24
N CYS A 327 22.68 12.16 13.18
CA CYS A 327 23.65 11.06 13.13
C CYS A 327 24.40 11.08 11.81
N TYR A 328 25.68 10.66 11.83
CA TYR A 328 26.50 10.47 10.64
C TYR A 328 27.45 9.27 10.82
N CYS A 329 27.90 8.71 9.70
CA CYS A 329 28.98 7.74 9.70
C CYS A 329 30.31 8.46 9.73
N HIS A 330 31.17 8.08 10.66
CA HIS A 330 32.58 8.38 10.62
C HIS A 330 33.33 7.21 9.96
N LEU A 331 33.94 7.47 8.81
CA LEU A 331 34.63 6.50 7.98
C LEU A 331 36.13 6.82 7.95
N GLN A 332 36.95 5.87 8.39
CA GLN A 332 38.40 5.95 8.28
C GLN A 332 38.85 5.18 7.04
N MET A 333 39.44 5.89 6.10
CA MET A 333 39.91 5.37 4.82
C MET A 333 41.32 4.78 4.96
N LYS A 334 41.71 3.90 4.03
CA LYS A 334 43.05 3.27 4.01
C LYS A 334 44.21 4.22 3.81
N ASP A 335 43.98 5.35 3.15
CA ASP A 335 44.97 6.43 3.02
C ASP A 335 45.16 7.24 4.32
N GLY A 336 44.47 6.87 5.40
CA GLY A 336 44.48 7.54 6.70
C GLY A 336 43.54 8.74 6.77
N SER A 337 42.86 9.10 5.67
CA SER A 337 41.91 10.19 5.67
C SER A 337 40.59 9.80 6.35
N THR A 338 39.90 10.80 6.87
CA THR A 338 38.56 10.66 7.44
C THR A 338 37.54 11.21 6.46
N ARG A 339 36.43 10.50 6.34
CA ARG A 339 35.25 10.89 5.56
C ARG A 339 34.01 10.69 6.40
N TYR A 340 32.99 11.46 6.08
CA TYR A 340 31.71 11.40 6.75
C TYR A 340 30.61 11.13 5.73
N ALA A 341 29.66 10.29 6.11
CA ALA A 341 28.45 10.05 5.34
C ALA A 341 27.23 10.45 6.18
N ALA A 342 26.35 11.26 5.61
CA ALA A 342 25.09 11.59 6.27
C ALA A 342 24.27 10.32 6.49
N ALA A 343 23.84 10.10 7.72
CA ALA A 343 22.92 9.03 8.02
C ALA A 343 21.52 9.54 7.64
N ILE A 344 20.93 9.00 6.58
CA ILE A 344 19.57 9.38 6.17
C ILE A 344 18.61 8.41 6.87
N TYR A 345 17.82 8.96 7.78
CA TYR A 345 16.60 8.28 8.23
C TYR A 345 15.56 8.50 7.13
N LEU A 346 15.12 7.42 6.46
CA LEU A 346 14.07 7.54 5.45
C LEU A 346 12.74 7.96 6.09
N GLU A 347 12.49 7.63 7.36
CA GLU A 347 11.33 8.10 8.14
C GLU A 347 11.66 8.18 9.64
N PRO A 348 10.96 9.02 10.43
CA PRO A 348 11.13 9.14 11.89
C PRO A 348 10.91 7.84 12.68
N GLU A 349 10.34 6.82 12.04
CA GLU A 349 9.95 5.53 12.62
C GLU A 349 11.10 4.48 12.57
N HIS A 350 12.13 4.73 11.77
CA HIS A 350 13.28 3.84 11.65
C HIS A 350 14.24 4.06 12.82
N SER A 351 14.32 3.08 13.72
CA SER A 351 15.24 3.08 14.86
C SER A 351 16.72 2.93 14.48
N GLN A 352 17.04 2.81 13.18
CA GLN A 352 18.41 2.79 12.67
C GLN A 352 18.57 3.63 11.41
N PRO A 353 19.72 4.31 11.26
CA PRO A 353 20.09 4.92 10.00
C PRO A 353 20.27 3.84 8.92
N ILE A 354 19.72 4.09 7.73
CA ILE A 354 19.93 3.22 6.57
C ILE A 354 21.21 3.69 5.89
N TRP A 355 22.20 2.80 5.82
CA TRP A 355 23.48 3.09 5.19
C TRP A 355 23.36 2.82 3.69
N ARG A 356 23.44 3.87 2.88
CA ARG A 356 23.70 3.72 1.45
C ARG A 356 25.17 3.36 1.25
N GLU A 357 25.45 2.53 0.25
CA GLU A 357 26.82 2.34 -0.22
C GLU A 357 27.45 3.71 -0.51
N CYS A 358 28.58 3.98 0.12
CA CYS A 358 29.32 5.22 -0.12
C CYS A 358 30.09 5.06 -1.43
N LEU A 359 29.89 5.97 -2.39
CA LEU A 359 30.69 5.96 -3.62
C LEU A 359 32.14 6.30 -3.25
N THR A 360 32.97 5.27 -3.12
CA THR A 360 34.40 5.44 -2.89
C THR A 360 35.20 4.38 -3.62
N ASP A 361 36.22 4.83 -4.35
CA ASP A 361 37.28 4.02 -4.93
C ASP A 361 38.33 3.61 -3.89
N GLN A 362 38.19 4.09 -2.65
CA GLN A 362 39.11 3.86 -1.56
C GLN A 362 38.54 2.85 -0.55
N GLU A 363 39.40 1.92 -0.12
CA GLU A 363 39.05 0.92 0.88
C GLU A 363 38.78 1.57 2.25
N ILE A 364 37.65 1.21 2.86
CA ILE A 364 37.26 1.65 4.21
C ILE A 364 37.91 0.72 5.23
N VAL A 365 38.76 1.26 6.10
CA VAL A 365 39.47 0.48 7.13
C VAL A 365 38.64 0.35 8.40
N ARG A 366 37.89 1.41 8.75
CA ARG A 366 37.09 1.43 9.96
C ARG A 366 35.84 2.27 9.77
N GLN A 367 34.74 1.79 10.34
CA GLN A 367 33.46 2.48 10.40
C GLN A 367 33.04 2.68 11.85
N SER A 368 32.63 3.88 12.22
CA SER A 368 32.01 4.20 13.51
C SER A 368 30.82 5.12 13.32
N ILE A 369 29.74 4.91 14.06
CA ILE A 369 28.54 5.76 14.01
C ILE A 369 28.68 6.81 15.10
N GLU A 370 28.53 8.08 14.75
CA GLU A 370 28.61 9.19 15.70
C GLU A 370 27.33 10.04 15.63
N ALA A 371 26.82 10.46 16.79
CA ALA A 371 25.74 11.43 16.88
C ALA A 371 26.35 12.84 16.88
N TRP A 372 25.88 13.73 16.00
CA TRP A 372 26.42 15.08 15.85
C TRP A 372 26.17 15.97 17.08
N ARG A 373 25.20 15.59 17.90
CA ARG A 373 24.99 16.19 19.23
C ARG A 373 25.07 15.11 20.30
N PRO A 374 25.80 15.35 21.41
CA PRO A 374 25.46 14.67 22.65
C PRO A 374 23.97 14.94 22.87
N LEU A 375 23.19 13.93 23.29
CA LEU A 375 21.87 14.15 23.87
C LEU A 375 22.05 15.01 25.13
N ILE A 376 22.18 16.33 24.94
CA ILE A 376 22.31 17.28 26.03
C ILE A 376 20.93 17.37 26.67
N GLY A 377 20.76 16.62 27.76
CA GLY A 377 19.85 16.94 28.85
C GLY A 377 18.37 16.65 28.61
N VAL A 378 17.99 15.38 28.52
CA VAL A 378 16.61 14.98 28.81
C VAL A 378 16.62 13.98 29.98
N TYR A 379 16.19 14.50 31.13
CA TYR A 379 15.99 13.90 32.45
C TYR A 379 17.20 13.66 33.37
N ARG A 380 17.55 14.72 34.13
CA ARG A 380 17.78 14.56 35.57
C ARG A 380 16.68 15.30 36.34
N LYS A 381 15.79 14.48 36.91
CA LYS A 381 14.68 14.75 37.85
C LYS A 381 13.43 15.42 37.29
#